data_AF-A0A653EJG1-F1
#
_entry.id   AF-A0A653EJG1-F1
#
_cell.length_a   1.000
_cell.length_b   1.000
_cell.length_c   1.000
_cell.angle_alpha   90.00
_cell.angle_beta   90.00
_cell.angle_gamma   90.00
#
_symmetry.space_group_name_H-M   'P 1'
#
loop_
_entity.id
_entity.type
_entity.pdbx_description
1 polymer ?
#
loop_
_entity_poly.entity_id
_entity_poly.type
_entity_poly.pdbx_seq_one_letter_code
_entity_poly.pdbx_strand_id
1 'polypeptide(L)'
;MALYASGIEPGFAADYPPLVLSTQSSSIEEIHALEIGLYDDYGVADFMSNALGFGRPLDYQPWMGFPGAIAGDWQGQLRLLADALGIQLREIRETFDRAVTNRTLNVAMGTIEAGTCAGIRMQAIGLSEDGREVIVIEHVTRLAHDVAPHWPSGIGDLSYRIVITGEPDIECTMAATLRDPRRAGIPGMTSGAGAMVATRSPAEQT
;
A
#
# COMPACT_ATOMS: atom_id res chain seq x y z
N MET A 1 -10.40 -18.57 20.68
CA MET A 1 -11.07 -17.86 19.58
C MET A 1 -9.98 -17.18 18.77
N ALA A 2 -9.71 -17.62 17.55
CA ALA A 2 -8.73 -16.96 16.69
C ALA A 2 -9.45 -15.84 15.92
N LEU A 3 -8.98 -14.61 16.05
CA LEU A 3 -9.43 -13.48 15.24
C LEU A 3 -8.51 -13.42 14.01
N TYR A 4 -9.07 -13.67 12.83
CA TYR A 4 -8.37 -13.60 11.55
C TYR A 4 -8.84 -12.35 10.78
N ALA A 5 -8.03 -11.29 10.84
CA ALA A 5 -8.20 -10.11 9.99
C ALA A 5 -7.66 -10.42 8.59
N SER A 6 -8.44 -10.10 7.55
CA SER A 6 -8.01 -10.27 6.15
C SER A 6 -8.48 -9.12 5.28
N GLY A 7 -7.61 -8.68 4.38
CA GLY A 7 -7.76 -7.63 3.38
C GLY A 7 -6.48 -7.60 2.54
N ILE A 8 -6.24 -6.53 1.77
CA ILE A 8 -4.90 -6.33 1.17
C ILE A 8 -3.86 -6.27 2.26
N GLU A 9 -4.12 -5.40 3.24
CA GLU A 9 -3.29 -5.26 4.43
C GLU A 9 -4.21 -4.95 5.62
N PRO A 10 -4.20 -5.78 6.68
CA PRO A 10 -3.48 -7.06 6.79
C PRO A 10 -4.11 -8.16 5.92
N GLY A 11 -3.30 -9.05 5.36
CA GLY A 11 -3.73 -10.34 4.79
C GLY A 11 -3.24 -10.66 3.39
N PHE A 12 -2.50 -9.77 2.71
CA PHE A 12 -1.95 -10.02 1.38
C PHE A 12 -0.66 -9.25 1.13
N ALA A 13 -0.67 -8.04 0.56
CA ALA A 13 0.47 -7.47 -0.15
C ALA A 13 1.78 -7.41 0.65
N ALA A 14 1.69 -7.05 1.93
CA ALA A 14 2.80 -6.99 2.87
C ALA A 14 2.85 -8.14 3.90
N ASP A 15 2.14 -9.24 3.65
CA ASP A 15 2.05 -10.39 4.56
C ASP A 15 2.45 -11.70 3.85
N TYR A 16 1.49 -12.41 3.26
CA TYR A 16 1.72 -13.76 2.75
C TYR A 16 2.65 -13.86 1.54
N PRO A 17 2.52 -13.03 0.48
CA PRO A 17 3.40 -13.10 -0.67
C PRO A 17 4.87 -12.88 -0.31
N PRO A 18 5.27 -11.88 0.49
CA PRO A 18 6.64 -11.79 0.98
C PRO A 18 7.11 -13.06 1.72
N LEU A 19 6.28 -13.65 2.59
CA LEU A 19 6.61 -14.89 3.30
C LEU A 19 6.75 -16.12 2.38
N VAL A 20 5.95 -16.21 1.32
CA VAL A 20 6.04 -17.33 0.38
C VAL A 20 7.27 -17.15 -0.50
N LEU A 21 7.50 -15.93 -1.00
CA LEU A 21 8.64 -15.62 -1.86
C LEU A 21 9.97 -15.78 -1.09
N SER A 22 10.02 -15.42 0.19
CA SER A 22 11.23 -15.55 1.02
C SER A 22 11.78 -16.97 1.07
N THR A 23 10.93 -18.00 0.91
CA THR A 23 11.37 -19.40 0.85
C THR A 23 12.27 -19.74 -0.35
N GLN A 24 12.30 -18.88 -1.36
CA GLN A 24 13.13 -19.06 -2.55
C GLN A 24 14.50 -18.37 -2.42
N SER A 25 14.78 -17.71 -1.29
CA SER A 25 16.07 -17.10 -0.98
C SER A 25 16.69 -17.78 0.25
N SER A 26 17.97 -18.13 0.16
CA SER A 26 18.70 -18.83 1.23
C SER A 26 19.18 -17.90 2.35
N SER A 27 19.29 -16.61 2.06
CA SER A 27 19.58 -15.54 3.05
C SER A 27 18.88 -14.27 2.63
N ILE A 28 18.35 -13.51 3.59
CA ILE A 28 17.58 -12.29 3.33
C ILE A 28 18.18 -11.13 4.12
N GLU A 29 18.45 -10.04 3.43
CA GLU A 29 18.93 -8.79 4.01
C GLU A 29 17.79 -7.80 4.23
N GLU A 30 16.89 -7.68 3.25
CA GLU A 30 15.75 -6.76 3.26
C GLU A 30 14.55 -7.35 2.51
N ILE A 31 13.36 -7.13 3.04
CA ILE A 31 12.09 -7.29 2.31
C ILE A 31 11.46 -5.92 2.10
N HIS A 32 11.22 -5.53 0.86
CA HIS A 32 10.50 -4.32 0.50
C HIS A 32 9.21 -4.68 -0.23
N ALA A 33 8.07 -4.49 0.43
CA ALA A 33 6.73 -4.68 -0.12
C ALA A 33 6.12 -3.32 -0.49
N LEU A 34 5.68 -3.17 -1.74
CA LEU A 34 5.12 -1.94 -2.27
C LEU A 34 3.69 -2.14 -2.77
N GLU A 35 2.76 -1.28 -2.36
CA GLU A 35 1.52 -1.01 -3.08
C GLU A 35 1.68 0.27 -3.90
N ILE A 36 1.44 0.19 -5.21
CA ILE A 36 1.47 1.36 -6.10
C ILE A 36 0.13 1.45 -6.81
N GLY A 37 -0.64 2.50 -6.51
CA GLY A 37 -2.04 2.63 -6.90
C GLY A 37 -2.44 3.99 -7.47
N LEU A 38 -3.31 3.96 -8.47
CA LEU A 38 -4.13 5.06 -8.93
C LEU A 38 -5.51 4.92 -8.28
N TYR A 39 -5.92 5.94 -7.54
CA TYR A 39 -7.17 5.96 -6.76
C TYR A 39 -8.16 7.00 -7.31
N ASP A 40 -8.13 7.25 -8.62
CA ASP A 40 -9.05 8.18 -9.29
C ASP A 40 -10.50 7.65 -9.34
N ASP A 41 -10.69 6.35 -9.13
CA ASP A 41 -11.99 5.66 -9.06
C ASP A 41 -12.47 5.38 -7.62
N TYR A 42 -11.67 5.71 -6.60
CA TYR A 42 -12.01 5.45 -5.20
C TYR A 42 -12.91 6.56 -4.61
N GLY A 43 -14.15 6.21 -4.25
CA GLY A 43 -15.20 7.17 -3.88
C GLY A 43 -15.34 7.52 -2.39
N VAL A 44 -14.42 7.07 -1.52
CA VAL A 44 -14.56 7.26 -0.05
C VAL A 44 -13.95 8.60 0.38
N ALA A 45 -14.60 9.70 -0.01
CA ALA A 45 -14.07 11.06 0.11
C ALA A 45 -13.65 11.46 1.53
N ASP A 46 -14.45 11.14 2.55
CA ASP A 46 -14.14 11.50 3.95
C ASP A 46 -12.85 10.86 4.43
N PHE A 47 -12.62 9.59 4.08
CA PHE A 47 -11.37 8.89 4.41
C PHE A 47 -10.21 9.44 3.59
N MET A 48 -10.34 9.53 2.28
CA MET A 48 -9.27 10.01 1.40
C MET A 48 -8.81 11.43 1.76
N SER A 49 -9.75 12.31 2.13
CA SER A 49 -9.42 13.68 2.47
C SER A 49 -8.89 13.84 3.90
N ASN A 50 -9.58 13.30 4.91
CA ASN A 50 -9.20 13.54 6.30
C ASN A 50 -8.08 12.59 6.79
N ALA A 51 -8.07 11.35 6.31
CA ALA A 51 -7.05 10.37 6.72
C ALA A 51 -5.76 10.50 5.91
N LEU A 52 -5.87 10.68 4.59
CA LEU A 52 -4.72 10.70 3.67
C LEU A 52 -4.33 12.11 3.20
N GLY A 53 -5.22 13.11 3.34
CA GLY A 53 -4.94 14.50 2.97
C GLY A 53 -5.23 14.86 1.52
N PHE A 54 -5.85 13.97 0.73
CA PHE A 54 -6.18 14.27 -0.67
C PHE A 54 -7.14 15.46 -0.80
N GLY A 55 -6.90 16.32 -1.79
CA GLY A 55 -7.65 17.56 -2.01
C GLY A 55 -7.42 18.64 -0.96
N ARG A 56 -6.56 18.40 0.04
CA ARG A 56 -6.19 19.40 1.04
C ARG A 56 -4.88 20.10 0.68
N PRO A 57 -4.68 21.36 1.12
CA PRO A 57 -3.38 22.01 1.07
C PRO A 57 -2.31 21.22 1.84
N LEU A 58 -1.03 21.41 1.50
CA LEU A 58 0.08 20.68 2.15
C LEU A 58 0.32 21.08 3.62
N ASP A 59 -0.22 22.20 4.10
CA ASP A 59 -0.17 22.59 5.52
C ASP A 59 -1.30 21.98 6.36
N TYR A 60 -2.29 21.35 5.73
CA TYR A 60 -3.28 20.53 6.42
C TYR A 60 -2.61 19.29 7.03
N GLN A 61 -3.02 18.95 8.25
CA GLN A 61 -2.54 17.78 8.98
C GLN A 61 -3.54 16.62 8.85
N PRO A 62 -3.32 15.65 7.93
CA PRO A 62 -4.15 14.46 7.85
C PRO A 62 -3.80 13.46 8.95
N TRP A 63 -4.68 12.48 9.18
CA TRP A 63 -4.46 11.47 10.22
C TRP A 63 -3.12 10.72 10.06
N MET A 64 -2.77 10.30 8.84
CA MET A 64 -1.50 9.62 8.55
C MET A 64 -0.26 10.48 8.81
N GLY A 65 -0.41 11.80 8.92
CA GLY A 65 0.70 12.70 9.24
C GLY A 65 1.01 12.76 10.74
N PHE A 66 0.18 12.20 11.62
CA PHE A 66 0.47 12.19 13.06
C PHE A 66 1.57 11.18 13.38
N PRO A 67 2.53 11.52 14.26
CA PRO A 67 3.57 10.58 14.69
C PRO A 67 3.00 9.26 15.23
N GLY A 68 3.46 8.16 14.67
CA GLY A 68 3.07 6.80 15.00
C GLY A 68 1.82 6.29 14.29
N ALA A 69 1.17 7.08 13.43
CA ALA A 69 -0.04 6.62 12.72
C ALA A 69 0.28 5.51 11.73
N ILE A 70 1.28 5.73 10.87
CA ILE A 70 1.70 4.77 9.84
C ILE A 70 2.38 3.56 10.50
N ALA A 71 3.33 3.80 11.41
CA ALA A 71 3.95 2.72 12.17
C ALA A 71 2.89 1.89 12.93
N GLY A 72 1.86 2.55 13.46
CA GLY A 72 0.74 1.93 14.16
C GLY A 72 -0.07 0.98 13.28
N ASP A 73 -0.35 1.37 12.05
CA ASP A 73 -1.15 0.60 11.09
C ASP A 73 -0.42 -0.62 10.52
N TRP A 74 0.91 -0.53 10.35
CA TRP A 74 1.72 -1.60 9.73
C TRP A 74 2.59 -2.40 10.71
N GLN A 75 2.60 -2.08 12.01
CA GLN A 75 3.43 -2.81 12.97
C GLN A 75 3.13 -4.31 13.04
N GLY A 76 1.89 -4.72 12.79
CA GLY A 76 1.50 -6.13 12.84
C GLY A 76 2.20 -6.94 11.74
N GLN A 77 2.18 -6.40 10.52
CA GLN A 77 2.74 -6.97 9.31
C GLN A 77 4.27 -6.97 9.39
N LEU A 78 4.88 -5.86 9.82
CA LEU A 78 6.32 -5.78 10.06
C LEU A 78 6.80 -6.82 11.07
N ARG A 79 6.08 -6.97 12.19
CA ARG A 79 6.43 -7.97 13.22
C ARG A 79 6.19 -9.40 12.74
N LEU A 80 5.13 -9.65 11.98
CA LEU A 80 4.88 -10.96 11.36
C LEU A 80 6.04 -11.39 10.47
N LEU A 81 6.48 -10.50 9.57
CA LEU A 81 7.61 -10.77 8.68
C LEU A 81 8.92 -10.93 9.47
N ALA A 82 9.16 -10.09 10.47
CA ALA A 82 10.37 -10.18 11.30
C ALA A 82 10.44 -11.50 12.09
N ASP A 83 9.33 -11.91 12.70
CA ASP A 83 9.22 -13.17 13.43
C ASP A 83 9.49 -14.37 12.51
N ALA A 84 8.99 -14.34 11.28
CA ALA A 84 9.23 -15.39 10.29
C ALA A 84 10.70 -15.46 9.82
N LEU A 85 11.39 -14.33 9.80
CA LEU A 85 12.83 -14.25 9.50
C LEU A 85 13.72 -14.51 10.73
N GLY A 86 13.14 -14.63 11.92
CA GLY A 86 13.89 -14.76 13.18
C GLY A 86 14.63 -13.47 13.58
N ILE A 87 14.16 -12.32 13.12
CA ILE A 87 14.76 -11.00 13.38
C ILE A 87 13.98 -10.29 14.49
N GLN A 88 14.68 -9.69 15.44
CA GLN A 88 14.07 -8.77 16.40
C GLN A 88 14.11 -7.33 15.86
N LEU A 89 12.94 -6.70 15.78
CA LEU A 89 12.83 -5.29 15.41
C LEU A 89 13.06 -4.42 16.65
N ARG A 90 14.07 -3.54 16.58
CA ARG A 90 14.37 -2.56 17.62
C ARG A 90 13.42 -1.37 17.57
N GLU A 91 13.08 -0.94 16.37
CA GLU A 91 12.33 0.28 16.10
C GLU A 91 11.50 0.08 14.83
N ILE A 92 10.34 0.74 14.77
CA ILE A 92 9.60 0.94 13.53
C ILE A 92 9.60 2.44 13.25
N ARG A 93 10.19 2.83 12.13
CA ARG A 93 10.15 4.20 11.61
C ARG A 93 9.02 4.36 10.62
N GLU A 94 8.64 5.61 10.40
CA GLU A 94 7.64 5.97 9.41
C GLU A 94 8.07 7.19 8.61
N THR A 95 7.64 7.26 7.35
CA THR A 95 7.77 8.43 6.48
C THR A 95 6.43 8.75 5.84
N PHE A 96 6.16 10.04 5.60
CA PHE A 96 4.93 10.49 4.95
C PHE A 96 5.20 11.72 4.08
N ASP A 97 5.30 11.48 2.78
CA ASP A 97 5.48 12.51 1.76
C ASP A 97 4.17 12.78 1.00
N ARG A 98 4.01 14.02 0.55
CA ARG A 98 2.84 14.46 -0.22
C ARG A 98 3.25 15.26 -1.44
N ALA A 99 2.49 15.09 -2.51
CA ALA A 99 2.68 15.80 -3.78
C ALA A 99 1.38 16.45 -4.24
N VAL A 100 1.52 17.61 -4.88
CA VAL A 100 0.38 18.36 -5.43
C VAL A 100 0.13 18.02 -6.89
N THR A 101 -1.11 18.26 -7.35
CA THR A 101 -1.42 18.31 -8.79
C THR A 101 -1.26 19.74 -9.33
N ASN A 102 -0.85 19.88 -10.59
CA ASN A 102 -0.73 21.18 -11.27
C ASN A 102 -2.02 21.60 -12.00
N ARG A 103 -3.04 20.73 -12.01
CA ARG A 103 -4.33 20.96 -12.68
C ARG A 103 -5.48 20.43 -11.82
N THR A 104 -6.65 21.01 -11.98
CA THR A 104 -7.86 20.49 -11.33
C THR A 104 -8.19 19.11 -11.89
N LEU A 105 -8.43 18.14 -11.01
CA LEU A 105 -8.82 16.77 -11.33
C LEU A 105 -10.28 16.55 -10.95
N ASN A 106 -11.01 15.77 -11.74
CA ASN A 106 -12.35 15.29 -11.40
C ASN A 106 -12.24 13.77 -11.26
N VAL A 107 -12.27 13.31 -10.02
CA VAL A 107 -12.12 11.89 -9.63
C VAL A 107 -13.34 11.43 -8.83
N ALA A 108 -13.44 10.15 -8.52
CA ALA A 108 -14.59 9.58 -7.81
C ALA A 108 -14.84 10.21 -6.43
N MET A 109 -13.78 10.62 -5.71
CA MET A 109 -13.92 11.33 -4.43
C MET A 109 -14.33 12.81 -4.56
N GLY A 110 -14.46 13.33 -5.78
CA GLY A 110 -14.85 14.71 -6.07
C GLY A 110 -13.77 15.49 -6.83
N THR A 111 -13.88 16.82 -6.77
CA THR A 111 -12.94 17.74 -7.44
C THR A 111 -11.71 17.99 -6.57
N ILE A 112 -10.54 17.84 -7.15
CA ILE A 112 -9.23 18.09 -6.53
C ILE A 112 -8.64 19.31 -7.20
N GLU A 113 -8.55 20.43 -6.47
CA GLU A 113 -8.07 21.68 -7.05
C GLU A 113 -6.57 21.65 -7.34
N ALA A 114 -6.15 22.39 -8.38
CA ALA A 114 -4.73 22.61 -8.66
C ALA A 114 -4.02 23.20 -7.42
N GLY A 115 -2.82 22.71 -7.13
CA GLY A 115 -2.03 23.08 -5.96
C GLY A 115 -2.41 22.37 -4.65
N THR A 116 -3.38 21.46 -4.67
CA THR A 116 -3.73 20.60 -3.52
C THR A 116 -3.12 19.20 -3.65
N CYS A 117 -3.05 18.48 -2.53
CA CYS A 117 -2.50 17.13 -2.47
C CYS A 117 -3.26 16.17 -3.40
N ALA A 118 -2.52 15.51 -4.29
CA ALA A 118 -3.03 14.52 -5.24
C ALA A 118 -2.14 13.27 -5.31
N GLY A 119 -1.08 13.21 -4.49
CA GLY A 119 -0.21 12.06 -4.35
C GLY A 119 0.28 11.93 -2.93
N ILE A 120 0.31 10.71 -2.41
CA ILE A 120 0.93 10.37 -1.13
C ILE A 120 1.97 9.28 -1.33
N ARG A 121 3.02 9.31 -0.51
CA ARG A 121 3.99 8.25 -0.37
C ARG A 121 4.24 8.03 1.12
N MET A 122 3.96 6.82 1.60
CA MET A 122 4.12 6.48 3.00
C MET A 122 4.93 5.21 3.16
N GLN A 123 5.77 5.17 4.19
CA GLN A 123 6.55 3.97 4.50
C GLN A 123 6.44 3.64 5.98
N ALA A 124 6.32 2.37 6.30
CA ALA A 124 6.61 1.80 7.61
C ALA A 124 7.86 0.92 7.51
N ILE A 125 8.85 1.19 8.34
CA ILE A 125 10.22 0.67 8.18
C ILE A 125 10.65 -0.02 9.47
N GLY A 126 10.76 -1.35 9.42
CA GLY A 126 11.29 -2.16 10.52
C GLY A 126 12.82 -2.13 10.53
N LEU A 127 13.39 -1.76 11.68
CA LEU A 127 14.84 -1.74 11.89
C LEU A 127 15.30 -2.89 12.76
N SER A 128 16.37 -3.57 12.34
CA SER A 128 17.07 -4.56 13.18
C SER A 128 17.82 -3.91 14.34
N GLU A 129 18.34 -4.71 15.27
CA GLU A 129 19.08 -4.24 16.45
C GLU A 129 20.30 -3.36 16.10
N ASP A 130 21.00 -3.70 15.01
CA ASP A 130 22.14 -2.95 14.46
C ASP A 130 21.73 -1.70 13.65
N GLY A 131 20.43 -1.43 13.53
CA GLY A 131 19.88 -0.23 12.92
C GLY A 131 19.74 -0.26 11.40
N ARG A 132 19.87 -1.43 10.77
CA ARG A 132 19.60 -1.60 9.33
C ARG A 132 18.09 -1.71 9.08
N GLU A 133 17.65 -1.18 7.94
CA GLU A 133 16.31 -1.44 7.41
C GLU A 133 16.26 -2.89 6.95
N VAL A 134 15.33 -3.67 7.49
CA VAL A 134 15.21 -5.11 7.18
C VAL A 134 13.86 -5.43 6.56
N ILE A 135 12.84 -4.62 6.83
CA ILE A 135 11.51 -4.78 6.27
C ILE A 135 10.93 -3.39 6.01
N VAL A 136 10.53 -3.12 4.78
CA VAL A 136 9.90 -1.86 4.35
C VAL A 136 8.55 -2.17 3.74
N ILE A 137 7.50 -1.54 4.25
CA ILE A 137 6.18 -1.51 3.62
C ILE A 137 5.97 -0.10 3.09
N GLU A 138 5.80 0.03 1.78
CA GLU A 138 5.67 1.32 1.10
C GLU A 138 4.38 1.39 0.30
N HIS A 139 3.67 2.51 0.43
CA HIS A 139 2.48 2.80 -0.38
C HIS A 139 2.71 4.07 -1.17
N VAL A 140 2.47 3.99 -2.48
CA VAL A 140 2.52 5.13 -3.39
C VAL A 140 1.18 5.26 -4.09
N THR A 141 0.38 6.23 -3.66
CA THR A 141 -0.99 6.44 -4.16
C THR A 141 -1.11 7.79 -4.86
N ARG A 142 -1.74 7.80 -6.04
CA ARG A 142 -1.95 9.01 -6.85
C ARG A 142 -3.39 9.12 -7.29
N LEU A 143 -3.83 10.35 -7.59
CA LEU A 143 -5.14 10.63 -8.21
C LEU A 143 -5.05 10.89 -9.72
N ALA A 144 -3.84 10.93 -10.27
CA ALA A 144 -3.58 10.94 -11.70
C ALA A 144 -2.15 10.45 -11.98
N HIS A 145 -1.93 9.83 -13.15
CA HIS A 145 -0.62 9.28 -13.52
C HIS A 145 0.50 10.33 -13.57
N ASP A 146 0.17 11.59 -13.85
CA ASP A 146 1.13 12.69 -13.96
C ASP A 146 1.55 13.28 -12.60
N VAL A 147 0.95 12.84 -11.48
CA VAL A 147 1.31 13.31 -10.14
C VAL A 147 2.55 12.57 -9.61
N ALA A 148 3.57 13.31 -9.18
CA ALA A 148 4.83 12.76 -8.66
C ALA A 148 5.43 11.62 -9.52
N PRO A 149 5.77 11.89 -10.80
CA PRO A 149 6.28 10.87 -11.72
C PRO A 149 7.69 10.36 -11.36
N HIS A 150 8.36 11.02 -10.42
CA HIS A 150 9.69 10.64 -9.92
C HIS A 150 9.61 9.63 -8.75
N TRP A 151 8.44 9.42 -8.15
CA TRP A 151 8.21 8.34 -7.18
C TRP A 151 8.08 6.98 -7.89
N PRO A 152 8.21 5.85 -7.16
CA PRO A 152 8.03 4.53 -7.74
C PRO A 152 6.74 4.39 -8.56
N SER A 153 6.84 3.63 -9.65
CA SER A 153 5.73 3.36 -10.59
C SER A 153 5.49 1.86 -10.69
N GLY A 154 4.22 1.50 -10.85
CA GLY A 154 3.75 0.14 -10.94
C GLY A 154 3.47 -0.32 -12.37
N ILE A 155 3.00 -1.56 -12.52
CA ILE A 155 2.41 -2.04 -13.78
C ILE A 155 0.90 -1.84 -13.75
N GLY A 156 0.35 -1.10 -14.70
CA GLY A 156 -1.08 -0.74 -14.69
C GLY A 156 -1.44 0.21 -13.54
N ASP A 157 -2.74 0.25 -13.22
CA ASP A 157 -3.30 1.26 -12.31
C ASP A 157 -3.21 0.84 -10.83
N LEU A 158 -3.12 -0.45 -10.54
CA LEU A 158 -2.87 -0.98 -9.20
C LEU A 158 -1.95 -2.19 -9.29
N SER A 159 -0.82 -2.12 -8.62
CA SER A 159 0.14 -3.21 -8.56
C SER A 159 0.79 -3.35 -7.20
N TYR A 160 1.20 -4.58 -6.93
CA TYR A 160 1.98 -4.99 -5.77
C TYR A 160 3.35 -5.43 -6.24
N ARG A 161 4.40 -4.91 -5.61
CA ARG A 161 5.78 -5.30 -5.89
C ARG A 161 6.44 -5.75 -4.60
N ILE A 162 6.99 -6.96 -4.61
CA ILE A 162 7.82 -7.48 -3.52
C ILE A 162 9.24 -7.59 -4.05
N VAL A 163 10.17 -6.92 -3.38
CA VAL A 163 11.60 -7.03 -3.63
C VAL A 163 12.23 -7.64 -2.37
N ILE A 164 12.98 -8.71 -2.53
CA ILE A 164 13.75 -9.35 -1.46
C ILE A 164 15.21 -9.29 -1.88
N THR A 165 16.00 -8.54 -1.12
CA THR A 165 17.46 -8.51 -1.26
C THR A 165 18.04 -9.68 -0.48
N GLY A 166 18.82 -10.54 -1.13
CA GLY A 166 19.25 -11.81 -0.55
C GLY A 166 20.12 -12.67 -1.46
N GLU A 167 20.09 -13.99 -1.25
CA GLU A 167 20.81 -14.96 -2.08
C GLU A 167 19.92 -16.16 -2.47
N PRO A 168 19.35 -16.19 -3.70
CA PRO A 168 19.35 -15.10 -4.67
C PRO A 168 18.42 -13.94 -4.26
N ASP A 169 18.58 -12.79 -4.93
CA ASP A 169 17.56 -11.74 -4.95
C ASP A 169 16.26 -12.24 -5.59
N ILE A 170 15.12 -11.74 -5.10
CA ILE A 170 13.80 -12.07 -5.64
C ILE A 170 13.04 -10.78 -5.91
N GLU A 171 12.48 -10.67 -7.10
CA GLU A 171 11.54 -9.62 -7.43
C GLU A 171 10.26 -10.23 -8.01
N CYS A 172 9.11 -9.83 -7.45
CA CYS A 172 7.79 -10.20 -7.93
C CYS A 172 6.95 -8.95 -8.09
N THR A 173 6.37 -8.74 -9.27
CA THR A 173 5.37 -7.69 -9.49
C THR A 173 4.08 -8.31 -9.99
N MET A 174 2.96 -7.92 -9.38
CA MET A 174 1.63 -8.43 -9.68
C MET A 174 0.65 -7.28 -9.83
N ALA A 175 -0.17 -7.29 -10.88
CA ALA A 175 -1.32 -6.41 -11.02
C ALA A 175 -2.58 -7.24 -11.29
N ALA A 176 -3.67 -6.88 -10.61
CA ALA A 176 -4.97 -7.47 -10.89
C ALA A 176 -5.61 -6.72 -12.06
N THR A 177 -5.74 -7.38 -13.20
CA THR A 177 -6.40 -6.81 -14.38
C THR A 177 -7.81 -7.35 -14.54
N LEU A 178 -8.77 -6.49 -14.88
CA LEU A 178 -10.11 -6.94 -15.25
C LEU A 178 -10.11 -7.55 -16.66
N ARG A 179 -10.84 -8.66 -16.83
CA ARG A 179 -11.05 -9.29 -18.14
C ARG A 179 -11.77 -8.34 -19.13
N ASP A 180 -12.71 -7.54 -18.62
CA ASP A 180 -13.30 -6.42 -19.36
C ASP A 180 -12.93 -5.11 -18.64
N PRO A 181 -11.96 -4.34 -19.15
CA PRO A 181 -11.53 -3.08 -18.54
C PRO A 181 -12.66 -2.07 -18.34
N ARG A 182 -13.74 -2.14 -19.13
CA ARG A 182 -14.90 -1.23 -19.02
C ARG A 182 -15.73 -1.46 -17.76
N ARG A 183 -15.50 -2.55 -17.02
CA ARG A 183 -16.17 -2.84 -15.75
C ARG A 183 -15.52 -2.18 -14.53
N ALA A 184 -14.33 -1.59 -14.67
CA ALA A 184 -13.66 -0.87 -13.59
C ALA A 184 -14.52 0.28 -13.03
N GLY A 185 -15.31 0.94 -13.90
CA GLY A 185 -16.17 2.07 -13.51
C GLY A 185 -17.56 1.72 -12.95
N ILE A 186 -17.84 0.45 -12.60
CA ILE A 186 -19.12 0.06 -12.00
C ILE A 186 -18.99 0.08 -10.46
N PRO A 187 -19.90 0.74 -9.72
CA PRO A 187 -19.81 0.85 -8.26
C PRO A 187 -19.72 -0.52 -7.58
N GLY A 188 -18.64 -0.72 -6.84
CA GLY A 188 -18.31 -1.98 -6.17
C GLY A 188 -16.92 -2.43 -6.58
N MET A 189 -15.92 -2.21 -5.71
CA MET A 189 -14.54 -2.62 -5.91
C MET A 189 -14.45 -4.10 -6.34
N THR A 190 -14.37 -4.36 -7.65
CA THR A 190 -14.22 -5.71 -8.22
C THR A 190 -12.76 -6.05 -8.55
N SER A 191 -11.84 -5.12 -8.30
CA SER A 191 -10.38 -5.29 -8.34
C SER A 191 -9.74 -4.75 -7.06
N GLY A 192 -8.54 -5.22 -6.73
CA GLY A 192 -7.82 -4.80 -5.51
C GLY A 192 -8.52 -5.19 -4.21
N ALA A 193 -8.63 -4.25 -3.26
CA ALA A 193 -9.07 -4.48 -1.88
C ALA A 193 -10.43 -5.16 -1.81
N GLY A 194 -11.37 -4.67 -2.62
CA GLY A 194 -12.73 -5.20 -2.64
C GLY A 194 -12.85 -6.57 -3.29
N ALA A 195 -11.96 -6.95 -4.19
CA ALA A 195 -11.96 -8.28 -4.80
C ALA A 195 -11.60 -9.37 -3.77
N MET A 196 -10.60 -9.11 -2.91
CA MET A 196 -10.19 -10.07 -1.89
C MET A 196 -11.18 -10.18 -0.73
N VAL A 197 -11.85 -9.07 -0.38
CA VAL A 197 -12.96 -9.10 0.58
C VAL A 197 -14.16 -9.88 0.00
N ALA A 198 -14.46 -9.71 -1.29
CA ALA A 198 -15.59 -10.39 -1.96
C ALA A 198 -15.41 -11.91 -2.10
N THR A 199 -14.18 -12.41 -2.32
CA THR A 199 -13.90 -13.86 -2.39
C THR A 199 -14.07 -14.62 -1.07
N ARG A 200 -14.35 -13.92 0.05
CA ARG A 200 -14.51 -14.51 1.38
C ARG A 200 -15.97 -14.71 1.81
N SER A 201 -16.96 -14.18 1.07
CA SER A 201 -18.35 -14.59 1.28
C SER A 201 -18.46 -16.07 0.90
N PRO A 202 -18.91 -16.98 1.79
CA PRO A 202 -19.13 -18.36 1.41
C PRO A 202 -20.04 -18.34 0.19
N ALA A 203 -19.60 -19.01 -0.89
CA ALA A 203 -20.44 -19.22 -2.05
C ALA A 203 -21.80 -19.72 -1.55
N GLU A 204 -22.84 -18.91 -1.72
CA GLU A 204 -24.20 -19.39 -1.57
C GLU A 204 -24.33 -20.55 -2.56
N GLN A 205 -24.47 -21.74 -1.99
CA GLN A 205 -24.71 -22.97 -2.72
C GLN A 205 -26.02 -22.77 -3.49
N THR A 206 -25.93 -22.65 -4.81
CA THR A 206 -27.04 -22.92 -5.72
C THR A 206 -27.14 -24.41 -6.00
#